data_AF-A0A100XGI8-F1
#
_entry.id   AF-A0A100XGI8-F1
#
_cell.length_a   1.000
_cell.length_b   1.000
_cell.length_c   1.000
_cell.angle_alpha   90.00
_cell.angle_beta   90.00
_cell.angle_gamma   90.00
#
_symmetry.space_group_name_H-M   'P 1'
#
loop_
_entity.id
_entity.type
_entity.pdbx_description
1 polymer ?
#
loop_
_entity_poly.entity_id
_entity_poly.type
_entity_poly.pdbx_seq_one_letter_code
_entity_poly.pdbx_strand_id
1 'polypeptide(L)'
;MRIRSVTAHAFGPLRDETLEFGEGMTVVVGNNESGKSSWHGAIFAAICGLPRRKGPPTTSDRQFADRHKPWGHDQWLVTTQLHLDDGRLIEMRQDLANKVDCHAFDLKMGRDVSAEIMNDGTPDASLWLGLDRSTFVATACINQGQVMRVVKDANALQDHLQRAAATAGSSGSAAKAIERLDIFARCRLP
;
A
#
# COMPACT_ATOMS: atom_id res chain seq x y z
N MET A 1 11.37 3.37 -2.41
CA MET A 1 10.56 3.46 -1.17
C MET A 1 10.64 2.14 -0.41
N ARG A 2 10.75 2.19 0.92
CA ARG A 2 10.75 1.04 1.82
C ARG A 2 9.81 1.24 3.00
N ILE A 3 9.10 0.18 3.40
CA ILE A 3 8.29 0.15 4.62
C ILE A 3 9.20 -0.23 5.79
N ARG A 4 9.17 0.53 6.88
CA ARG A 4 9.92 0.24 8.12
C ARG A 4 9.07 -0.47 9.15
N SER A 5 7.86 0.01 9.35
CA SER A 5 6.91 -0.59 10.29
C SER A 5 5.48 -0.28 9.88
N VAL A 6 4.57 -1.16 10.25
CA VAL A 6 3.12 -0.92 10.19
C VAL A 6 2.55 -1.24 11.57
N THR A 7 1.82 -0.30 12.16
CA THR A 7 1.07 -0.50 13.39
C THR A 7 -0.41 -0.58 13.06
N ALA A 8 -1.03 -1.70 13.43
CA ALA A 8 -2.46 -1.92 13.37
C ALA A 8 -3.07 -1.62 14.74
N HIS A 9 -3.46 -0.36 14.96
CA HIS A 9 -4.13 0.07 16.19
C HIS A 9 -5.45 -0.68 16.37
N ALA A 10 -6.25 -0.75 15.31
CA ALA A 10 -7.43 -1.59 15.24
C ALA A 10 -7.69 -2.00 13.80
N PHE A 11 -7.45 -3.28 13.46
CA PHE A 11 -7.62 -3.80 12.10
C PHE A 11 -7.95 -5.30 12.08
N GLY A 12 -9.22 -5.63 11.84
CA GLY A 12 -9.73 -6.99 11.92
C GLY A 12 -9.45 -7.61 13.30
N PRO A 13 -8.66 -8.69 13.41
CA PRO A 13 -8.25 -9.26 14.70
C PRO A 13 -7.07 -8.52 15.37
N LEU A 14 -6.32 -7.68 14.64
CA LEU A 14 -5.10 -7.04 15.12
C LEU A 14 -5.43 -5.82 16.00
N ARG A 15 -4.75 -5.69 17.14
CA ARG A 15 -4.99 -4.61 18.12
C ARG A 15 -3.70 -4.12 18.77
N ASP A 16 -3.36 -2.87 18.51
CA ASP A 16 -2.13 -2.22 18.97
C ASP A 16 -0.87 -3.08 18.72
N GLU A 17 -0.88 -3.80 17.60
CA GLU A 17 0.25 -4.62 17.17
C GLU A 17 1.07 -3.88 16.13
N THR A 18 2.40 -4.03 16.20
CA THR A 18 3.34 -3.47 15.23
C THR A 18 4.13 -4.57 14.55
N LEU A 19 4.18 -4.52 13.22
CA LEU A 19 5.04 -5.36 12.39
C LEU A 19 6.21 -4.52 11.87
N GLU A 20 7.43 -4.87 12.27
CA GLU A 20 8.66 -4.25 11.78
C GLU A 20 9.25 -5.02 10.59
N PHE A 21 9.80 -4.29 9.63
CA PHE A 21 10.32 -4.84 8.38
C PHE A 21 11.85 -4.69 8.28
N GLY A 22 12.52 -5.80 7.97
CA GLY A 22 13.95 -5.83 7.67
C GLY A 22 14.32 -5.12 6.36
N GLU A 23 15.60 -5.02 6.06
CA GLU A 23 16.09 -4.31 4.85
C GLU A 23 15.91 -5.11 3.56
N GLY A 24 15.80 -6.43 3.68
CA GLY A 24 15.58 -7.34 2.56
C GLY A 24 14.22 -8.03 2.67
N MET A 25 14.26 -9.36 2.74
CA MET A 25 13.05 -10.17 2.78
C MET A 25 12.54 -10.31 4.22
N THR A 26 11.29 -9.91 4.44
CA THR A 26 10.56 -10.16 5.69
C THR A 26 9.57 -11.30 5.47
N VAL A 27 9.66 -12.37 6.26
CA VAL A 27 8.77 -13.54 6.17
C VAL A 27 7.85 -13.55 7.38
N VAL A 28 6.54 -13.40 7.14
CA VAL A 28 5.51 -13.48 8.19
C VAL A 28 4.92 -14.89 8.18
N VAL A 29 5.19 -15.65 9.24
CA VAL A 29 4.74 -17.04 9.40
C VAL A 29 3.75 -17.15 10.56
N GLY A 30 2.77 -18.04 10.40
CA GLY A 30 1.84 -18.41 11.46
C GLY A 30 0.82 -19.43 10.96
N ASN A 31 0.09 -20.06 11.86
CA ASN A 31 -0.97 -21.02 11.53
C ASN A 31 -2.08 -20.36 10.70
N ASN A 32 -2.97 -21.15 10.09
CA ASN A 32 -4.19 -20.55 9.53
C ASN A 32 -4.90 -19.71 10.61
N GLU A 33 -5.53 -18.61 10.16
CA GLU A 33 -6.21 -17.64 11.04
C GLU A 33 -5.31 -16.83 11.98
N SER A 34 -3.99 -16.97 11.89
CA SER A 34 -3.02 -16.18 12.68
C SER A 34 -2.93 -14.69 12.31
N GLY A 35 -3.89 -14.14 11.55
CA GLY A 35 -3.89 -12.72 11.15
C GLY A 35 -3.00 -12.34 9.95
N LYS A 36 -2.34 -13.29 9.26
CA LYS A 36 -1.47 -12.97 8.09
C LYS A 36 -2.19 -12.17 6.99
N SER A 37 -3.41 -12.57 6.62
CA SER A 37 -4.20 -11.84 5.63
C SER A 37 -4.66 -10.48 6.15
N SER A 38 -4.85 -10.34 7.47
CA SER A 38 -5.13 -9.06 8.11
C SER A 38 -3.92 -8.14 8.05
N TRP A 39 -2.71 -8.65 8.29
CA TRP A 39 -1.47 -7.90 8.11
C TRP A 39 -1.28 -7.44 6.67
N HIS A 40 -1.54 -8.31 5.69
CA HIS A 40 -1.50 -7.92 4.28
C HIS A 40 -2.47 -6.78 3.96
N GLY A 41 -3.71 -6.86 4.47
CA GLY A 41 -4.70 -5.79 4.34
C GLY A 41 -4.27 -4.49 5.06
N ALA A 42 -3.68 -4.60 6.25
CA ALA A 42 -3.22 -3.46 7.04
C ALA A 42 -2.07 -2.73 6.36
N ILE A 43 -1.10 -3.46 5.79
CA ILE A 43 0.00 -2.89 5.00
C ILE A 43 -0.55 -2.12 3.80
N PHE A 44 -1.48 -2.73 3.07
CA PHE A 44 -2.13 -2.06 1.93
C PHE A 44 -2.84 -0.77 2.38
N ALA A 45 -3.67 -0.84 3.42
CA ALA A 45 -4.42 0.32 3.91
C ALA A 45 -3.50 1.41 4.48
N ALA A 46 -2.37 1.04 5.09
CA ALA A 46 -1.43 2.02 5.64
C ALA A 46 -0.71 2.81 4.53
N ILE A 47 -0.41 2.18 3.40
CA ILE A 47 0.24 2.83 2.25
C ILE A 47 -0.78 3.61 1.43
N CYS A 48 -1.89 2.99 1.07
CA CYS A 48 -2.82 3.54 0.10
C CYS A 48 -4.01 4.29 0.69
N GLY A 49 -4.30 4.11 1.99
CA GLY A 49 -5.54 4.58 2.60
C GLY A 49 -6.78 3.95 1.98
N LEU A 50 -7.95 4.51 2.30
CA LEU A 50 -9.22 4.17 1.67
C LEU A 50 -9.82 5.40 1.00
N PRO A 51 -10.36 5.28 -0.24
CA PRO A 51 -10.91 6.42 -0.96
C PRO A 51 -12.06 7.10 -0.20
N ARG A 52 -12.11 8.43 -0.26
CA ARG A 52 -13.19 9.28 0.26
C ARG A 52 -13.98 9.90 -0.90
N ARG A 53 -14.51 9.04 -1.77
CA ARG A 53 -15.27 9.42 -2.97
C ARG A 53 -16.69 9.86 -2.63
N LYS A 54 -17.25 10.77 -3.44
CA LYS A 54 -18.69 11.06 -3.45
C LYS A 54 -19.42 9.94 -4.20
N GLY A 55 -20.20 9.15 -3.48
CA GLY A 55 -21.00 8.05 -4.04
C GLY A 55 -20.95 6.78 -3.19
N PRO A 56 -21.76 5.76 -3.55
CA PRO A 56 -21.75 4.50 -2.82
C PRO A 56 -20.37 3.82 -2.93
N PRO A 57 -19.89 3.14 -1.86
CA PRO A 57 -18.65 2.38 -1.92
C PRO A 57 -18.73 1.32 -3.03
N THR A 58 -17.62 1.09 -3.72
CA THR A 58 -17.53 0.03 -4.73
C THR A 58 -17.67 -1.34 -4.06
N THR A 59 -17.96 -2.38 -4.85
CA THR A 59 -18.02 -3.76 -4.32
C THR A 59 -16.71 -4.17 -3.66
N SER A 60 -15.56 -3.76 -4.20
CA SER A 60 -14.25 -4.01 -3.59
C SER A 60 -14.08 -3.27 -2.26
N ASP A 61 -14.53 -2.02 -2.16
CA ASP A 61 -14.42 -1.24 -0.91
C ASP A 61 -15.26 -1.90 0.20
N ARG A 62 -16.47 -2.39 -0.13
CA ARG A 62 -17.32 -3.11 0.82
C ARG A 62 -16.68 -4.41 1.28
N GLN A 63 -16.20 -5.23 0.34
CA GLN A 63 -15.53 -6.49 0.68
C GLN A 63 -14.28 -6.27 1.54
N PHE A 64 -13.53 -5.19 1.30
CA PHE A 64 -12.39 -4.84 2.12
C PHE A 64 -12.83 -4.47 3.54
N ALA A 65 -13.86 -3.63 3.68
CA ALA A 65 -14.41 -3.26 4.97
C ALA A 65 -15.00 -4.47 5.73
N ASP A 66 -15.78 -5.32 5.06
CA ASP A 66 -16.40 -6.51 5.68
C ASP A 66 -15.34 -7.47 6.26
N ARG A 67 -14.16 -7.54 5.63
CA ARG A 67 -13.06 -8.42 6.07
C ARG A 67 -12.19 -7.82 7.16
N HIS A 68 -12.01 -6.50 7.16
CA HIS A 68 -10.93 -5.86 7.93
C HIS A 68 -11.42 -4.81 8.92
N LYS A 69 -12.69 -4.41 8.88
CA LYS A 69 -13.25 -3.54 9.91
C LYS A 69 -13.33 -4.33 11.22
N PRO A 70 -12.77 -3.82 12.33
CA PRO A 70 -12.82 -4.49 13.62
C PRO A 70 -14.26 -4.54 14.15
N TRP A 71 -14.60 -5.64 14.83
CA TRP A 71 -15.93 -5.84 15.40
C TRP A 71 -16.00 -5.23 16.80
N GLY A 72 -16.99 -4.36 17.04
CA GLY A 72 -17.25 -3.77 18.36
C GLY A 72 -16.26 -2.68 18.79
N HIS A 73 -15.54 -2.07 17.84
CA HIS A 73 -14.61 -0.96 18.10
C HIS A 73 -14.93 0.24 17.23
N ASP A 74 -14.83 1.43 17.81
CA ASP A 74 -15.07 2.70 17.12
C ASP A 74 -13.85 3.16 16.29
N GLN A 75 -12.69 2.55 16.52
CA GLN A 75 -11.45 2.84 15.81
C GLN A 75 -11.20 1.81 14.71
N TRP A 76 -10.87 2.30 13.51
CA TRP A 76 -10.29 1.51 12.43
C TRP A 76 -9.13 2.31 11.87
N LEU A 77 -7.93 2.00 12.33
CA LEU A 77 -6.78 2.89 12.23
C LEU A 77 -5.49 2.09 12.02
N VAL A 78 -4.68 2.57 11.10
CA VAL A 78 -3.34 2.05 10.83
C VAL A 78 -2.35 3.20 10.70
N THR A 79 -1.12 2.99 11.14
CA THR A 79 0.00 3.90 10.90
C THR A 79 1.17 3.15 10.29
N THR A 80 1.97 3.81 9.47
CA THR A 80 3.18 3.23 8.87
C THR A 80 4.32 4.22 8.84
N GLN A 81 5.54 3.72 8.98
CA GLN A 81 6.74 4.50 8.71
C GLN A 81 7.39 4.05 7.41
N LEU A 82 7.66 5.00 6.53
CA LEU A 82 8.23 4.80 5.22
C LEU A 82 9.57 5.53 5.10
N HIS A 83 10.52 4.89 4.44
CA HIS A 83 11.76 5.52 3.98
C HIS A 83 11.65 5.73 2.47
N LEU A 84 11.70 6.98 2.02
CA LEU A 84 11.70 7.33 0.60
C LEU A 84 13.11 7.32 0.01
N ASP A 85 13.22 7.23 -1.31
CA ASP A 85 14.52 7.13 -1.99
C ASP A 85 15.31 8.45 -1.96
N ASP A 86 14.62 9.57 -1.72
CA ASP A 86 15.22 10.89 -1.45
C ASP A 86 15.74 11.04 -0.01
N GLY A 87 15.66 9.98 0.81
CA GLY A 87 16.12 9.94 2.18
C GLY A 87 15.13 10.47 3.22
N ARG A 88 13.91 10.88 2.82
CA ARG A 88 12.87 11.29 3.78
C ARG A 88 12.36 10.11 4.60
N LEU A 89 12.06 10.38 5.87
CA LEU A 89 11.38 9.44 6.76
C LEU A 89 9.97 9.98 6.98
N ILE A 90 8.98 9.27 6.45
CA ILE A 90 7.59 9.68 6.50
C ILE A 90 6.84 8.79 7.48
N GLU A 91 6.12 9.40 8.40
CA GLU A 91 5.04 8.73 9.13
C GLU A 91 3.71 8.99 8.44
N MET A 92 2.95 7.94 8.19
CA MET A 92 1.59 8.05 7.67
C MET A 92 0.60 7.52 8.69
N ARG A 93 -0.52 8.24 8.81
CA ARG A 93 -1.67 7.85 9.60
C ARG A 93 -2.89 7.76 8.69
N GLN A 94 -3.65 6.69 8.85
CA GLN A 94 -4.84 6.42 8.03
C GLN A 94 -6.01 6.02 8.94
N ASP A 95 -6.90 6.99 9.21
CA ASP A 95 -8.23 6.73 9.76
C ASP A 95 -9.14 6.11 8.69
N LEU A 96 -9.38 4.81 8.79
CA LEU A 96 -10.15 4.05 7.82
C LEU A 96 -11.67 4.11 8.10
N ALA A 97 -12.04 4.48 9.33
CA ALA A 97 -13.44 4.59 9.74
C ALA A 97 -14.09 5.85 9.16
N ASN A 98 -13.55 7.02 9.50
CA ASN A 98 -14.13 8.31 9.11
C ASN A 98 -13.36 8.97 7.97
N LYS A 99 -12.09 8.60 7.76
CA LYS A 99 -11.23 9.15 6.71
C LYS A 99 -11.09 10.67 6.86
N VAL A 100 -11.03 11.12 8.11
CA VAL A 100 -10.87 12.54 8.45
C VAL A 100 -9.45 12.78 8.90
N ASP A 101 -8.95 11.94 9.80
CA ASP A 101 -7.60 12.04 10.35
C ASP A 101 -6.62 11.15 9.58
N CYS A 102 -6.46 11.47 8.29
CA CYS A 102 -5.47 10.84 7.42
C CYS A 102 -4.40 11.87 7.02
N HIS A 103 -3.14 11.59 7.31
CA HIS A 103 -2.04 12.50 7.01
C HIS A 103 -0.72 11.75 6.79
N ALA A 104 0.22 12.44 6.14
CA ALA A 104 1.60 12.03 5.97
C ALA A 104 2.52 13.16 6.47
N PHE A 105 3.44 12.82 7.36
CA PHE A 105 4.31 13.77 8.05
C PHE A 105 5.77 13.40 7.84
N ASP A 106 6.59 14.35 7.40
CA ASP A 106 8.04 14.18 7.30
C ASP A 106 8.66 14.34 8.69
N LEU A 107 9.12 13.23 9.26
CA LEU A 107 9.70 13.18 10.61
C LEU A 107 11.06 13.88 10.69
N LYS A 108 11.79 14.04 9.57
CA LYS A 108 13.08 14.75 9.57
C LYS A 108 12.90 16.25 9.46
N MET A 109 11.97 16.71 8.61
CA MET A 109 11.70 18.13 8.43
C MET A 109 10.66 18.69 9.41
N GLY A 110 9.88 17.84 10.06
CA GLY A 110 8.84 18.26 11.00
C GLY A 110 7.64 18.94 10.34
N ARG A 111 7.24 18.50 9.13
CA ARG A 111 6.14 19.13 8.38
C ARG A 111 5.18 18.11 7.77
N ASP A 112 3.93 18.55 7.61
CA ASP A 112 2.91 17.80 6.86
C ASP A 112 3.25 17.82 5.35
N VAL A 113 3.22 16.65 4.72
CA VAL A 113 3.47 16.43 3.29
C VAL A 113 2.29 15.73 2.60
N SER A 114 1.13 15.62 3.27
CA SER A 114 -0.08 14.95 2.80
C SER A 114 -0.55 15.46 1.43
N ALA A 115 -0.39 16.77 1.19
CA ALA A 115 -0.78 17.40 -0.06
C ALA A 115 0.00 16.89 -1.28
N GLU A 116 1.21 16.36 -1.10
CA GLU A 116 2.02 15.78 -2.18
C GLU A 116 1.41 14.49 -2.75
N ILE A 117 0.60 13.80 -1.96
CA ILE A 117 0.09 12.46 -2.24
C ILE A 117 -1.42 12.34 -2.03
N MET A 118 -2.16 13.45 -2.14
CA MET A 118 -3.60 13.42 -1.97
C MET A 118 -4.28 12.71 -3.15
N ASN A 119 -4.98 11.61 -2.88
CA ASN A 119 -5.69 10.81 -3.89
C ASN A 119 -7.10 10.43 -3.40
N ASP A 120 -8.14 10.79 -4.15
CA ASP A 120 -9.54 10.54 -3.77
C ASP A 120 -9.88 11.05 -2.35
N GLY A 121 -9.26 12.15 -1.91
CA GLY A 121 -9.51 12.78 -0.61
C GLY A 121 -8.81 12.14 0.59
N THR A 122 -7.85 11.23 0.36
CA THR A 122 -6.95 10.67 1.39
C THR A 122 -5.51 10.59 0.88
N PRO A 123 -4.49 10.73 1.73
CA PRO A 123 -3.09 10.49 1.34
C PRO A 123 -2.87 9.06 0.85
N ASP A 124 -2.13 8.89 -0.24
CA ASP A 124 -1.82 7.61 -0.89
C ASP A 124 -0.35 7.57 -1.34
N ALA A 125 0.48 6.85 -0.60
CA ALA A 125 1.92 6.76 -0.86
C ALA A 125 2.27 6.03 -2.16
N SER A 126 1.32 5.36 -2.83
CA SER A 126 1.58 4.82 -4.17
C SER A 126 1.97 5.92 -5.17
N LEU A 127 1.52 7.15 -4.93
CA LEU A 127 1.86 8.30 -5.78
C LEU A 127 3.36 8.65 -5.74
N TRP A 128 4.06 8.43 -4.62
CA TRP A 128 5.52 8.59 -4.59
C TRP A 128 6.23 7.55 -5.47
N LEU A 129 5.64 6.35 -5.60
CA LEU A 129 6.09 5.34 -6.55
C LEU A 129 5.66 5.66 -8.00
N GLY A 130 4.93 6.75 -8.25
CA GLY A 130 4.36 7.06 -9.56
C GLY A 130 3.31 6.04 -10.01
N LEU A 131 2.66 5.38 -9.05
CA LEU A 131 1.61 4.39 -9.29
C LEU A 131 0.28 4.94 -8.76
N ASP A 132 -0.82 4.63 -9.44
CA ASP A 132 -2.14 4.76 -8.83
C ASP A 132 -2.46 3.56 -7.92
N ARG A 133 -3.51 3.70 -7.10
CA ARG A 133 -3.92 2.67 -6.14
C ARG A 133 -4.20 1.31 -6.78
N SER A 134 -4.85 1.28 -7.94
CA SER A 134 -5.13 0.04 -8.68
C SER A 134 -3.85 -0.64 -9.18
N THR A 135 -2.89 0.17 -9.64
CA THR A 135 -1.58 -0.27 -10.10
C THR A 135 -0.76 -0.83 -8.96
N PHE A 136 -0.77 -0.16 -7.80
CA PHE A 136 -0.06 -0.62 -6.62
C PHE A 136 -0.56 -1.99 -6.17
N VAL A 137 -1.88 -2.21 -6.13
CA VAL A 137 -2.45 -3.53 -5.82
C VAL A 137 -1.98 -4.58 -6.83
N ALA A 138 -2.00 -4.25 -8.13
CA ALA A 138 -1.65 -5.20 -9.18
C ALA A 138 -0.15 -5.55 -9.25
N THR A 139 0.73 -4.70 -8.72
CA THR A 139 2.19 -4.83 -8.87
C THR A 139 2.93 -5.12 -7.58
N ALA A 140 2.50 -4.52 -6.46
CA ALA A 140 3.16 -4.62 -5.16
C ALA A 140 2.42 -5.54 -4.16
N CYS A 141 1.14 -5.86 -4.39
CA CYS A 141 0.33 -6.70 -3.51
C CYS A 141 -0.15 -7.98 -4.20
N ILE A 142 0.72 -9.00 -4.25
CA ILE A 142 0.35 -10.30 -4.83
C ILE A 142 -0.46 -11.11 -3.82
N ASN A 143 -1.76 -11.28 -4.08
CA ASN A 143 -2.62 -12.09 -3.23
C ASN A 143 -2.35 -13.60 -3.40
N GLN A 144 -2.55 -14.38 -2.33
CA GLN A 144 -2.35 -15.84 -2.32
C GLN A 144 -3.10 -16.57 -3.45
N GLY A 145 -4.29 -16.09 -3.83
CA GLY A 145 -5.08 -16.65 -4.94
C GLY A 145 -4.59 -16.26 -6.34
N GLN A 146 -3.82 -15.18 -6.48
CA GLN A 146 -3.28 -14.74 -7.78
C GLN A 146 -2.07 -15.57 -8.20
N VAL A 147 -1.20 -15.96 -7.25
CA VAL A 147 -0.08 -16.88 -7.52
C VAL A 147 -0.60 -18.25 -8.00
N MET A 148 -1.64 -18.77 -7.36
CA MET A 148 -2.23 -20.07 -7.72
C MET A 148 -2.95 -20.04 -9.08
N ARG A 149 -3.46 -18.88 -9.52
CA ARG A 149 -4.04 -18.71 -10.86
C ARG A 149 -2.95 -18.60 -11.92
N VAL A 150 -1.87 -17.87 -11.65
CA VAL A 150 -0.72 -17.74 -12.56
C VAL A 150 -0.04 -19.08 -12.84
N VAL A 151 0.10 -19.95 -11.83
CA VAL A 151 0.70 -21.28 -12.00
C VAL A 151 -0.20 -22.23 -12.81
N LYS A 152 -1.52 -21.98 -12.84
CA LYS A 152 -2.50 -22.87 -13.49
C LYS A 152 -3.04 -22.33 -14.82
N ASP A 153 -2.85 -21.05 -15.12
CA ASP A 153 -3.43 -20.37 -16.27
C ASP A 153 -2.49 -19.28 -16.81
N ALA A 154 -1.91 -19.53 -17.99
CA ALA A 154 -1.01 -18.60 -18.66
C ALA A 154 -1.70 -17.28 -19.06
N ASN A 155 -3.03 -17.30 -19.28
CA ASN A 155 -3.79 -16.09 -19.57
C ASN A 155 -3.89 -15.18 -18.35
N ALA A 156 -3.96 -15.75 -17.13
CA ALA A 156 -3.98 -14.97 -15.90
C ALA A 156 -2.64 -14.25 -15.64
N LEU A 157 -1.52 -14.85 -16.06
CA LEU A 157 -0.20 -14.20 -16.05
C LEU A 157 -0.13 -13.08 -17.09
N GLN A 158 -0.62 -13.34 -18.31
CA GLN A 158 -0.68 -12.35 -19.37
C GLN A 158 -1.55 -11.16 -18.98
N ASP A 159 -2.70 -11.37 -18.36
CA ASP A 159 -3.56 -10.31 -17.82
C ASP A 159 -2.86 -9.49 -16.73
N HIS A 160 -2.04 -10.12 -15.88
CA HIS A 160 -1.26 -9.41 -14.86
C HIS A 160 -0.17 -8.55 -15.47
N LEU A 161 0.58 -9.10 -16.43
CA LEU A 161 1.61 -8.39 -17.17
C LEU A 161 1.02 -7.26 -18.02
N GLN A 162 -0.13 -7.49 -18.66
CA GLN A 162 -0.86 -6.48 -19.42
C GLN A 162 -1.40 -5.38 -18.51
N ARG A 163 -1.91 -5.71 -17.31
CA ARG A 163 -2.30 -4.69 -16.34
C ARG A 163 -1.09 -3.87 -15.88
N ALA A 164 0.01 -4.51 -15.48
CA ALA A 164 1.25 -3.83 -15.09
C ALA A 164 1.86 -2.98 -16.22
N ALA A 165 1.76 -3.44 -17.48
CA ALA A 165 2.24 -2.72 -18.66
C ALA A 165 1.31 -1.56 -19.06
N ALA A 166 -0.01 -1.76 -19.03
CA ALA A 166 -0.98 -0.70 -19.30
C ALA A 166 -0.87 0.44 -18.26
N THR A 167 -0.54 0.11 -17.02
CA THR A 167 -0.32 1.10 -15.95
C THR A 167 0.98 1.89 -16.11
N ALA A 168 1.98 1.35 -16.81
CA ALA A 168 3.18 2.12 -17.18
C ALA A 168 2.89 3.20 -18.25
N GLY A 169 1.76 3.08 -18.97
CA GLY A 169 1.37 4.00 -20.05
C GLY A 169 0.44 5.14 -19.64
N SER A 170 -0.19 5.12 -18.45
CA SER A 170 -1.29 6.05 -18.12
C SER A 170 -0.96 7.20 -17.17
N SER A 171 0.19 7.21 -16.48
CA SER A 171 0.46 8.27 -15.47
C SER A 171 1.93 8.64 -15.21
N GLY A 172 2.87 8.07 -15.96
CA GLY A 172 4.25 8.56 -16.06
C GLY A 172 4.58 8.83 -17.51
N SER A 173 5.07 10.03 -17.86
CA SER A 173 5.67 10.19 -19.18
C SER A 173 6.77 9.13 -19.34
N ALA A 174 6.89 8.54 -20.53
CA ALA A 174 7.92 7.53 -20.80
C ALA A 174 9.33 7.98 -20.35
N ALA A 175 9.58 9.30 -20.38
CA ALA A 175 10.78 9.92 -19.85
C ALA A 175 11.06 9.62 -18.37
N LYS A 176 10.03 9.66 -17.50
CA LYS A 176 10.18 9.42 -16.05
C LYS A 176 10.37 7.94 -15.72
N ALA A 177 9.83 7.06 -16.57
CA ALA A 177 10.08 5.62 -16.47
C ALA A 177 11.52 5.26 -16.92
N ILE A 178 11.99 5.87 -18.02
CA ILE A 178 13.38 5.72 -18.50
C ILE A 178 14.37 6.24 -17.45
N GLU A 179 14.12 7.42 -16.89
CA GLU A 179 14.96 7.99 -15.83
C GLU A 179 15.09 7.06 -14.62
N ARG A 180 13.98 6.45 -14.18
CA ARG A 180 14.00 5.48 -13.07
C ARG A 180 14.73 4.18 -13.41
N LEU A 181 14.60 3.70 -14.65
CA LEU A 181 15.35 2.52 -15.12
C LEU A 181 16.85 2.81 -15.22
N ASP A 182 17.24 4.00 -15.68
CA ASP A 182 18.64 4.43 -15.75
C ASP A 182 19.25 4.59 -14.35
N ILE A 183 18.51 5.16 -13.40
CA ILE A 183 18.93 5.23 -12.00
C ILE A 183 19.13 3.82 -11.43
N PHE A 184 18.18 2.92 -11.66
CA PHE A 184 18.30 1.53 -11.20
C PHE A 184 19.49 0.80 -11.84
N ALA A 185 19.75 1.00 -13.14
CA ALA A 185 20.88 0.41 -13.83
C ALA A 185 22.23 0.92 -13.30
N ARG A 186 22.31 2.21 -12.95
CA ARG A 186 23.52 2.82 -12.35
C ARG A 186 23.80 2.33 -10.94
N CYS A 187 22.75 2.06 -10.14
CA CYS A 187 22.92 1.53 -8.79
C CYS A 187 23.33 0.05 -8.74
N ARG A 188 23.28 -0.67 -9.87
CA ARG A 188 23.53 -2.13 -9.92
C ARG A 188 24.82 -2.52 -10.64
N LEU A 189 25.53 -1.57 -11.24
CA LEU A 189 26.85 -1.81 -11.80
C LEU A 189 27.91 -1.52 -10.72
N PRO A 190 28.67 -2.54 -10.25
CA PRO A 190 29.82 -2.33 -9.38
C PRO A 190 30.95 -1.58 -10.07
#